data_AF-A0A7K3CPS5-F1
#
_entry.id   AF-A0A7K3CPS5-F1
#
_cell.length_a   1.000
_cell.length_b   1.000
_cell.length_c   1.000
_cell.angle_alpha   90.00
_cell.angle_beta   90.00
_cell.angle_gamma   90.00
#
_symmetry.space_group_name_H-M   'P 1'
#
loop_
_entity.id
_entity.type
_entity.pdbx_description
1 polymer ?
#
loop_
_entity_poly.entity_id
_entity_poly.type
_entity_poly.pdbx_seq_one_letter_code
_entity_poly.pdbx_strand_id
1 'polypeptide(L)'
;EALPSISVHRAYHTDLDTTALQVTVVERSEQRAKDFAALLKKNLDGCAESVMKQYPDITAEQKYYGKVNAEEGAHVYGVHTTATWGASDINMFSVGRDGNTVTLVRWGQMGNFANAQAADFKKTTATAVNKLY
;
A
#
# COMPACT_ATOMS: atom_id res chain seq x y z
N GLU A 1 -27.48 12.82 11.06
CA GLU A 1 -26.64 11.63 11.20
C GLU A 1 -25.60 11.66 10.10
N ALA A 2 -24.30 11.70 10.40
CA ALA A 2 -23.28 11.70 9.36
C ALA A 2 -23.16 10.27 8.80
N LEU A 3 -23.22 10.11 7.48
CA LEU A 3 -23.13 8.81 6.84
C LEU A 3 -21.84 8.06 7.27
N PRO A 4 -21.89 6.72 7.38
CA PRO A 4 -20.70 5.92 7.67
C PRO A 4 -19.64 6.06 6.56
N SER A 5 -18.39 5.73 6.87
CA SER A 5 -17.31 5.71 5.87
C SER A 5 -17.68 4.82 4.69
N ILE A 6 -17.40 5.28 3.48
CA ILE A 6 -17.66 4.52 2.25
C ILE A 6 -16.32 3.99 1.74
N SER A 7 -16.23 2.70 1.47
CA SER A 7 -15.04 2.07 0.88
C SER A 7 -15.34 1.46 -0.48
N VAL A 8 -14.50 1.75 -1.47
CA VAL A 8 -14.54 1.12 -2.80
C VAL A 8 -13.18 0.49 -3.06
N HIS A 9 -13.17 -0.69 -3.69
CA HIS A 9 -11.93 -1.34 -4.09
C HIS A 9 -11.95 -1.79 -5.54
N ARG A 10 -10.76 -1.83 -6.15
CA ARG A 10 -10.51 -2.39 -7.48
C ARG A 10 -9.32 -3.32 -7.39
N ALA A 11 -9.51 -4.58 -7.75
CA ALA A 11 -8.46 -5.59 -7.81
C ALA A 11 -8.11 -5.88 -9.27
N TYR A 12 -6.83 -6.10 -9.52
CA TYR A 12 -6.28 -6.44 -10.83
C TYR A 12 -5.39 -7.67 -10.67
N HIS A 13 -5.45 -8.60 -11.62
CA HIS A 13 -4.53 -9.72 -11.70
C HIS A 13 -4.07 -9.91 -13.16
N THR A 14 -2.89 -10.48 -13.34
CA THR A 14 -2.43 -11.04 -14.61
C THR A 14 -2.24 -12.54 -14.47
N ASP A 15 -2.08 -13.23 -15.60
CA ASP A 15 -1.83 -14.67 -15.63
C ASP A 15 -0.48 -15.09 -15.02
N LEU A 16 0.40 -14.13 -14.71
CA LEU A 16 1.75 -14.35 -14.17
C LEU A 16 1.84 -13.98 -12.68
N ASP A 17 0.78 -14.23 -11.91
CA ASP A 17 0.66 -13.95 -10.46
C ASP A 17 0.98 -12.50 -10.02
N THR A 18 1.00 -11.57 -10.98
CA THR A 18 1.11 -10.14 -10.66
C THR A 18 -0.26 -9.63 -10.27
N THR A 19 -0.35 -9.02 -9.10
CA THR A 19 -1.61 -8.52 -8.54
C THR A 19 -1.49 -7.05 -8.17
N ALA A 20 -2.58 -6.31 -8.30
CA ALA A 20 -2.70 -4.96 -7.79
C ALA A 20 -4.05 -4.75 -7.11
N LEU A 21 -4.07 -3.86 -6.14
CA LEU A 21 -5.27 -3.48 -5.40
C LEU A 21 -5.24 -1.97 -5.19
N GLN A 22 -6.34 -1.31 -5.50
CA GLN A 22 -6.61 0.04 -5.04
C GLN A 22 -7.82 -0.01 -4.10
N VAL A 23 -7.70 0.59 -2.92
CA VAL A 23 -8.81 0.81 -2.00
C VAL A 23 -8.91 2.30 -1.74
N THR A 24 -10.10 2.86 -1.91
CA THR A 24 -10.41 4.23 -1.56
C THR A 24 -11.40 4.22 -0.40
N VAL A 25 -11.13 4.99 0.64
CA VAL A 25 -12.00 5.16 1.79
C VAL A 25 -12.33 6.64 1.97
N VAL A 26 -13.60 6.98 1.77
CA VAL A 26 -14.13 8.33 2.06
C VAL A 26 -14.57 8.35 3.51
N GLU A 27 -13.85 9.11 4.33
CA GLU A 27 -14.15 9.30 5.74
C GLU A 27 -15.17 10.42 5.96
N ARG A 28 -15.82 10.37 7.12
CA ARG A 28 -16.83 11.37 7.51
C ARG A 28 -16.28 12.78 7.75
N SER A 29 -14.96 12.95 7.81
CA SER A 29 -14.28 14.23 8.02
C SER A 29 -12.80 14.14 7.64
N GLU A 30 -12.20 15.26 7.28
CA GLU A 30 -10.75 15.35 6.99
C GLU A 30 -9.88 14.90 8.17
N GLN A 31 -10.26 15.23 9.40
CA GLN A 31 -9.50 14.82 10.58
C GLN A 31 -9.47 13.29 10.72
N ARG A 32 -10.62 12.62 10.49
CA ARG A 32 -10.69 11.15 10.50
C ARG A 32 -9.85 10.53 9.37
N ALA A 33 -9.90 11.10 8.17
CA ALA A 33 -9.06 10.67 7.06
C ALA A 33 -7.57 10.81 7.38
N LYS A 34 -7.17 11.92 7.99
CA LYS A 34 -5.80 12.16 8.44
C LYS A 34 -5.35 11.12 9.48
N ASP A 35 -6.18 10.85 10.48
CA ASP A 35 -5.89 9.85 11.51
C ASP A 35 -5.80 8.43 10.92
N PHE A 36 -6.70 8.11 9.99
CA PHE A 36 -6.72 6.82 9.30
C PHE A 36 -5.50 6.62 8.41
N ALA A 37 -5.13 7.62 7.60
CA ALA A 37 -3.91 7.59 6.80
C ALA A 37 -2.65 7.45 7.68
N ALA A 38 -2.60 8.12 8.82
CA ALA A 38 -1.50 8.00 9.78
C ALA A 38 -1.43 6.59 10.41
N LEU A 39 -2.57 5.98 10.73
CA LEU A 39 -2.64 4.61 11.22
C LEU A 39 -2.13 3.60 10.19
N LEU A 40 -2.59 3.71 8.94
CA LEU A 40 -2.12 2.86 7.83
C LEU A 40 -0.61 3.04 7.61
N LYS A 41 -0.11 4.28 7.63
CA LYS A 41 1.33 4.55 7.54
C LYS A 41 2.10 3.85 8.65
N LYS A 42 1.63 3.95 9.91
CA LYS A 42 2.27 3.29 11.06
C LYS A 42 2.31 1.77 10.90
N ASN A 43 1.23 1.16 10.41
CA ASN A 43 1.19 -0.27 10.13
C ASN A 43 2.14 -0.65 9.00
N LEU A 44 2.23 0.18 7.95
CA LEU A 44 3.18 -0.02 6.86
C LEU A 44 4.62 0.12 7.35
N ASP A 45 4.95 1.09 8.20
CA ASP A 45 6.30 1.27 8.78
C ASP A 45 6.79 0.00 9.54
N GLY A 46 5.89 -0.79 10.11
CA GLY A 46 6.18 -2.03 10.83
C GLY A 46 5.70 -3.30 10.14
N CYS A 47 5.45 -3.26 8.82
CA CYS A 47 4.78 -4.34 8.09
C CYS A 47 5.61 -5.63 8.10
N ALA A 48 6.90 -5.56 7.74
CA ALA A 48 7.74 -6.76 7.71
C ALA A 48 7.84 -7.44 9.08
N GLU A 49 8.05 -6.67 10.15
CA GLU A 49 8.09 -7.22 11.51
C GLU A 49 6.76 -7.88 11.90
N SER A 50 5.63 -7.25 11.55
CA SER A 50 4.31 -7.78 11.84
C SER A 50 4.03 -9.09 11.10
N VAL A 51 4.45 -9.19 9.84
CA VAL A 51 4.34 -10.41 9.03
C VAL A 51 5.13 -11.55 9.67
N MET A 52 6.39 -11.31 10.04
CA MET A 52 7.24 -12.34 10.66
C MET A 52 6.70 -12.81 12.03
N LYS A 53 6.08 -11.91 12.80
CA LYS A 53 5.43 -12.29 14.07
C LYS A 53 4.19 -13.16 13.86
N GLN A 54 3.46 -12.94 12.77
CA GLN A 54 2.22 -13.66 12.48
C GLN A 54 2.47 -14.99 11.77
N TYR A 55 3.51 -15.07 10.94
CA TYR A 55 3.82 -16.22 10.10
C TYR A 55 5.27 -16.66 10.31
N PRO A 56 5.52 -17.67 11.18
CA PRO A 56 6.87 -18.11 11.53
C PRO A 56 7.69 -18.65 10.37
N ASP A 57 7.01 -19.16 9.34
CA ASP A 57 7.64 -19.73 8.13
C ASP A 57 7.98 -18.66 7.07
N ILE A 58 7.71 -17.38 7.35
CA ILE A 58 7.96 -16.25 6.46
C ILE A 58 9.05 -15.36 7.06
N THR A 59 10.10 -15.10 6.28
CA THR A 59 11.01 -13.98 6.52
C THR A 59 10.54 -12.77 5.70
N ALA A 60 10.58 -11.58 6.28
CA ALA A 60 10.20 -10.37 5.59
C ALA A 60 11.24 -9.26 5.79
N GLU A 61 11.59 -8.61 4.70
CA GLU A 61 12.39 -7.40 4.69
C GLU A 61 11.58 -6.25 4.13
N GLN A 62 11.87 -5.03 4.59
CA GLN A 62 11.15 -3.84 4.18
C GLN A 62 12.09 -2.73 3.76
N LYS A 63 11.68 -2.01 2.72
CA LYS A 63 12.34 -0.81 2.23
C LYS A 63 11.36 0.34 2.10
N TYR A 64 11.72 1.49 2.64
CA TYR A 64 10.99 2.74 2.42
C TYR A 64 11.57 3.45 1.19
N TYR A 65 10.71 3.78 0.23
CA TYR A 65 11.10 4.45 -1.02
C TYR A 65 10.87 5.96 -0.99
N GLY A 66 10.35 6.51 0.10
CA GLY A 66 10.15 7.94 0.26
C GLY A 66 8.72 8.42 0.06
N LYS A 67 8.54 9.72 0.26
CA LYS A 67 7.29 10.43 0.02
C LYS A 67 7.09 10.66 -1.48
N VAL A 68 5.85 10.61 -1.93
CA VAL A 68 5.38 11.00 -3.26
C VAL A 68 4.61 12.31 -3.12
N ASN A 69 4.86 13.23 -4.04
CA ASN A 69 4.12 14.49 -4.14
C ASN A 69 2.75 14.20 -4.76
N ALA A 70 1.73 14.14 -3.93
CA ALA A 70 0.34 13.86 -4.29
C ALA A 70 -0.55 14.48 -3.21
N GLU A 71 -1.27 15.57 -3.51
CA GLU A 71 -2.05 16.36 -2.55
C GLU A 71 -1.35 16.52 -1.18
N GLU A 72 -1.90 16.00 -0.07
CA GLU A 72 -1.27 16.08 1.25
C GLU A 72 -0.13 15.08 1.48
N GLY A 73 0.06 14.16 0.55
CA GLY A 73 1.21 13.29 0.41
C GLY A 73 0.85 11.81 0.40
N ALA A 74 1.75 11.02 -0.17
CA ALA A 74 1.71 9.57 -0.08
C ALA A 74 3.09 8.99 0.26
N HIS A 75 3.12 7.80 0.86
CA HIS A 75 4.36 7.14 1.27
C HIS A 75 4.46 5.78 0.61
N VAL A 76 5.60 5.50 -0.04
CA VAL A 76 5.81 4.23 -0.76
C VAL A 76 6.76 3.32 0.01
N TYR A 77 6.34 2.07 0.13
CA TYR A 77 7.05 0.98 0.79
C TYR A 77 7.15 -0.21 -0.15
N GLY A 78 8.24 -0.97 -0.03
CA GLY A 78 8.34 -2.32 -0.56
C GLY A 78 8.57 -3.30 0.57
N VAL A 79 7.89 -4.44 0.52
CA VAL A 79 8.05 -5.56 1.44
C VAL A 79 8.38 -6.78 0.60
N HIS A 80 9.56 -7.35 0.82
CA HIS A 80 9.98 -8.61 0.24
C HIS A 80 9.75 -9.70 1.26
N THR A 81 8.99 -10.73 0.89
CA THR A 81 8.77 -11.91 1.72
C THR A 81 9.41 -13.12 1.08
N THR A 82 10.02 -13.97 1.90
CA THR A 82 10.47 -15.31 1.50
C THR A 82 9.88 -16.34 2.44
N ALA A 83 9.45 -17.47 1.89
CA ALA A 83 8.88 -18.58 2.65
C ALA A 83 9.82 -19.78 2.67
N THR A 84 9.77 -20.59 3.72
CA THR A 84 10.59 -21.80 3.85
C THR A 84 10.36 -22.83 2.75
N TRP A 85 9.18 -22.82 2.11
CA TRP A 85 8.83 -23.67 0.96
C TRP A 85 9.24 -23.07 -0.40
N GLY A 86 10.01 -21.99 -0.42
CA GLY A 86 10.63 -21.43 -1.63
C GLY A 86 9.85 -20.31 -2.33
N ALA A 87 8.71 -19.88 -1.81
CA ALA A 87 8.03 -18.69 -2.34
C ALA A 87 8.83 -17.42 -2.03
N SER A 88 8.86 -16.47 -2.98
CA SER A 88 9.54 -15.19 -2.84
C SER A 88 8.77 -14.13 -3.59
N ASP A 89 8.30 -13.10 -2.90
CA ASP A 89 7.40 -12.10 -3.45
C ASP A 89 7.80 -10.69 -3.05
N ILE A 90 7.75 -9.77 -4.01
CA ILE A 90 7.90 -8.33 -3.76
C ILE A 90 6.53 -7.66 -3.80
N ASN A 91 6.18 -6.98 -2.72
CA ASN A 91 4.94 -6.22 -2.60
C ASN A 91 5.24 -4.74 -2.36
N MET A 92 4.75 -3.89 -3.25
CA MET A 92 4.78 -2.44 -3.15
C MET A 92 3.47 -1.94 -2.54
N PHE A 93 3.58 -1.06 -1.55
CA PHE A 93 2.44 -0.46 -0.86
C PHE A 93 2.56 1.06 -0.85
N SER A 94 1.42 1.71 -0.95
CA SER A 94 1.28 3.14 -0.72
C SER A 94 0.01 3.47 0.03
N VAL A 95 0.11 4.47 0.89
CA VAL A 95 -1.04 5.18 1.44
C VAL A 95 -0.88 6.67 1.17
N GLY A 96 -1.92 7.28 0.64
CA GLY A 96 -2.04 8.73 0.47
C GLY A 96 -3.44 9.21 0.82
N ARG A 97 -3.59 10.53 0.88
CA ARG A 97 -4.86 11.19 1.21
C ARG A 97 -5.05 12.40 0.31
N ASP A 98 -6.30 12.65 -0.06
CA ASP A 98 -6.82 13.90 -0.60
C ASP A 98 -8.06 14.30 0.22
N GLY A 99 -7.98 15.38 1.00
CA GLY A 99 -9.10 15.83 1.83
C GLY A 99 -9.60 14.76 2.80
N ASN A 100 -10.88 14.40 2.73
CA ASN A 100 -11.46 13.33 3.57
C ASN A 100 -11.30 11.92 2.96
N THR A 101 -10.54 11.76 1.89
CA THR A 101 -10.43 10.48 1.18
C THR A 101 -9.04 9.89 1.29
N VAL A 102 -8.95 8.63 1.73
CA VAL A 102 -7.70 7.88 1.89
C VAL A 102 -7.61 6.83 0.81
N THR A 103 -6.50 6.81 0.08
CA THR A 103 -6.24 5.85 -1.00
C THR A 103 -5.07 4.96 -0.63
N LEU A 104 -5.32 3.65 -0.57
CA LEU A 104 -4.31 2.61 -0.44
C LEU A 104 -4.10 1.93 -1.78
N VAL A 105 -2.84 1.82 -2.20
CA VAL A 105 -2.45 1.11 -3.42
C VAL A 105 -1.50 -0.01 -3.03
N ARG A 106 -1.74 -1.21 -3.52
CA ARG A 106 -0.82 -2.34 -3.48
C ARG A 106 -0.54 -2.81 -4.90
N TRP A 107 0.69 -3.20 -5.15
CA TRP A 107 1.07 -3.99 -6.31
C TRP A 107 2.07 -5.06 -5.86
N GLY A 108 2.02 -6.26 -6.41
CA GLY A 108 2.99 -7.30 -6.07
C GLY A 108 3.13 -8.36 -7.13
N GLN A 109 4.27 -9.03 -7.12
CA GLN A 109 4.63 -10.15 -7.99
C GLN A 109 5.69 -11.02 -7.31
N MET A 110 5.91 -12.21 -7.87
CA MET A 110 7.07 -13.02 -7.52
C MET A 110 8.38 -12.27 -7.79
N GLY A 111 9.33 -12.38 -6.88
CA GLY A 111 10.66 -11.78 -7.01
C GLY A 111 11.18 -11.20 -5.70
N ASN A 112 12.03 -10.18 -5.84
CA ASN A 112 12.68 -9.48 -4.72
C ASN A 112 12.76 -7.97 -5.00
N PHE A 113 13.53 -7.23 -4.21
CA PHE A 113 13.67 -5.77 -4.37
C PHE A 113 14.22 -5.31 -5.73
N ALA A 114 14.94 -6.15 -6.49
CA ALA A 114 15.36 -5.83 -7.86
C ALA A 114 14.16 -5.77 -8.83
N ASN A 115 13.07 -6.46 -8.50
CA ASN A 115 11.82 -6.47 -9.25
C ASN A 115 10.84 -5.38 -8.75
N ALA A 116 11.20 -4.61 -7.73
CA ALA A 116 10.41 -3.51 -7.23
C ALA A 116 10.40 -2.37 -8.26
N GLN A 117 9.33 -2.25 -9.05
CA GLN A 117 9.12 -1.18 -10.04
C GLN A 117 8.84 0.16 -9.34
N ALA A 118 9.76 0.62 -8.50
CA ALA A 118 9.54 1.71 -7.55
C ALA A 118 9.23 3.05 -8.22
N ALA A 119 9.87 3.35 -9.36
CA ALA A 119 9.63 4.58 -10.11
C ALA A 119 8.19 4.60 -10.67
N ASP A 120 7.78 3.53 -11.34
CA ASP A 120 6.43 3.41 -11.91
C ASP A 120 5.36 3.36 -10.80
N PHE A 121 5.63 2.64 -9.71
CA PHE A 121 4.72 2.57 -8.59
C PHE A 121 4.51 3.93 -7.90
N LYS A 122 5.56 4.77 -7.80
CA LYS A 122 5.43 6.16 -7.32
C LYS A 122 4.54 7.00 -8.24
N LYS A 123 4.66 6.83 -9.56
CA LYS A 123 3.81 7.52 -10.55
C LYS A 123 2.35 7.06 -10.45
N THR A 124 2.12 5.76 -10.32
CA THR A 124 0.80 5.17 -10.08
C THR A 124 0.20 5.70 -8.78
N THR A 125 1.00 5.75 -7.71
CA THR A 125 0.59 6.31 -6.41
C THR A 125 0.10 7.76 -6.56
N ALA A 126 0.89 8.63 -7.20
CA ALA A 126 0.49 10.02 -7.39
C ALA A 126 -0.81 10.14 -8.19
N THR A 127 -0.99 9.30 -9.20
CA THR A 127 -2.20 9.29 -10.03
C THR A 127 -3.40 8.80 -9.24
N ALA A 128 -3.25 7.72 -8.47
CA ALA A 128 -4.33 7.14 -7.69
C ALA A 128 -4.84 8.11 -6.61
N VAL A 129 -3.93 8.80 -5.93
CA VAL A 129 -4.25 9.79 -4.90
C VAL A 129 -4.87 11.06 -5.49
N ASN A 130 -4.41 11.54 -6.64
CA ASN A 130 -4.92 12.81 -7.19
C ASN A 130 -6.18 12.67 -8.06
N LYS A 131 -6.46 11.48 -8.61
CA LYS A 131 -7.45 11.35 -9.71
C LYS A 131 -8.43 10.19 -9.61
N LEU A 132 -8.14 9.17 -8.81
CA LEU A 132 -8.87 7.90 -8.87
C LEU A 132 -9.61 7.56 -7.57
N TYR A 133 -9.77 8.54 -6.69
CA TYR A 133 -10.55 8.40 -5.47
C TYR A 133 -12.05 8.61 -5.70
#